data_AF-A0A8S3ISN0-F1
#
_entry.id   AF-A0A8S3ISN0-F1
#
_cell.length_a   1.000
_cell.length_b   1.000
_cell.length_c   1.000
_cell.angle_alpha   90.00
_cell.angle_beta   90.00
_cell.angle_gamma   90.00
#
_symmetry.space_group_name_H-M   'P 1'
#
loop_
_entity.id
_entity.type
_entity.pdbx_description
1 polymer ?
#
loop_
_entity_poly.entity_id
_entity_poly.type
_entity_poly.pdbx_seq_one_letter_code
_entity_poly.pdbx_strand_id
1 'polypeptide(L)'
;MPGKPGIICVEGQESDVDEYWTRLRNLTWKKLQIKEKESLGDIEDNRLCFNQFQELAFLHDNHTKQDLGQFYQYLQDKQLERMFNLFFGFHGIDKK
;
A
#
# COMPACT_ATOMS: atom_id res chain seq x y z
N MET A 1 -16.84 -11.14 -10.47
CA MET A 1 -16.82 -9.65 -10.51
C MET A 1 -15.43 -9.18 -10.92
N PRO A 2 -15.28 -8.07 -11.64
CA PRO A 2 -13.97 -7.45 -11.84
C PRO A 2 -13.34 -7.22 -10.45
N GLY A 3 -12.13 -7.73 -10.25
CA GLY A 3 -11.55 -8.04 -8.93
C GLY A 3 -11.51 -6.86 -7.95
N LYS A 4 -11.71 -7.17 -6.66
CA LYS A 4 -11.51 -6.22 -5.57
C LYS A 4 -10.11 -5.61 -5.66
N PRO A 5 -9.95 -4.29 -5.42
CA PRO A 5 -8.63 -3.68 -5.47
C PRO A 5 -7.74 -4.27 -4.37
N GLY A 6 -6.52 -4.63 -4.75
CA GLY A 6 -5.43 -4.95 -3.83
C GLY A 6 -4.44 -3.78 -3.76
N ILE A 7 -3.69 -3.71 -2.67
CA ILE A 7 -2.61 -2.74 -2.47
C ILE A 7 -1.31 -3.53 -2.36
N ILE A 8 -0.29 -3.06 -3.06
CA ILE A 8 1.06 -3.62 -3.01
C ILE A 8 1.96 -2.49 -2.50
N CYS A 9 2.65 -2.75 -1.38
CA CYS A 9 3.65 -1.86 -0.81
C CYS A 9 5.03 -2.51 -1.01
N VAL A 10 5.99 -1.74 -1.51
CA VAL A 10 7.37 -2.19 -1.75
C VAL A 10 8.29 -1.09 -1.26
N GLU A 11 9.29 -1.47 -0.49
CA GLU A 11 10.33 -0.58 0.04
C GLU A 11 11.67 -1.33 0.03
N GLY A 12 12.77 -0.59 0.06
CA GLY A 12 14.12 -1.13 -0.06
C GLY A 12 15.03 -0.21 -0.87
N GLN A 13 16.15 -0.74 -1.36
CA GLN A 13 17.03 0.01 -2.26
C GLN A 13 16.29 0.36 -3.55
N GLU A 14 16.58 1.53 -4.12
CA GLU A 14 15.89 2.03 -5.31
C GLU A 14 15.98 1.04 -6.49
N SER A 15 17.15 0.43 -6.69
CA SER A 15 17.36 -0.60 -7.73
C SER A 15 16.46 -1.81 -7.55
N ASP A 16 16.29 -2.28 -6.32
CA ASP A 16 15.49 -3.47 -6.00
C ASP A 16 13.99 -3.19 -6.17
N VAL A 17 13.55 -2.00 -5.73
CA VAL A 17 12.16 -1.54 -5.91
C VAL A 17 11.82 -1.38 -7.39
N ASP A 18 12.72 -0.81 -8.19
CA ASP A 18 12.51 -0.62 -9.63
C ASP A 18 12.54 -1.95 -10.41
N GLU A 19 13.40 -2.90 -10.01
CA GLU A 19 13.40 -4.25 -10.54
C GLU A 19 12.07 -4.97 -10.21
N TYR A 20 11.63 -4.91 -8.96
CA TYR A 20 10.37 -5.51 -8.52
C TYR A 20 9.18 -4.89 -9.28
N TRP A 21 9.15 -3.57 -9.44
CA TRP A 21 8.12 -2.88 -10.21
C TRP A 21 8.10 -3.32 -11.68
N THR A 22 9.26 -3.53 -12.29
CA THR A 22 9.36 -4.03 -13.66
C THR A 22 8.79 -5.44 -13.80
N ARG A 23 9.09 -6.34 -12.86
CA ARG A 23 8.49 -7.68 -12.81
C ARG A 23 6.98 -7.60 -12.59
N LEU A 24 6.52 -6.76 -11.66
CA LEU A 24 5.11 -6.61 -11.31
C LEU A 24 4.26 -6.13 -12.49
N ARG A 25 4.78 -5.18 -13.29
CA ARG A 25 4.10 -4.65 -14.49
C ARG A 25 3.90 -5.69 -15.59
N ASN A 26 4.73 -6.71 -15.65
CA ASN A 26 4.65 -7.76 -16.69
C ASN A 26 3.63 -8.85 -16.37
N LEU A 27 2.99 -8.81 -15.19
CA LEU A 27 1.91 -9.74 -14.84
C LEU A 27 0.57 -9.31 -15.47
N THR A 28 -0.40 -10.22 -15.52
CA THR A 28 -1.69 -10.04 -16.20
C THR A 28 -2.73 -9.27 -15.38
N TRP A 29 -2.37 -8.07 -14.90
CA TRP A 29 -3.30 -7.19 -14.17
C TRP A 29 -4.30 -6.53 -15.11
N LYS A 30 -5.55 -6.37 -14.67
CA LYS A 30 -6.53 -5.55 -15.42
C LYS A 30 -6.23 -4.05 -15.33
N LYS A 31 -5.71 -3.61 -14.18
CA LYS A 31 -5.34 -2.22 -13.89
C LYS A 31 -4.28 -2.21 -12.80
N LEU A 32 -3.15 -1.56 -13.04
CA LEU A 32 -2.07 -1.35 -12.08
C LEU A 32 -1.71 0.14 -12.12
N GLN A 33 -1.67 0.79 -10.95
CA GLN A 33 -1.38 2.21 -10.82
C GLN A 33 -0.49 2.43 -9.60
N ILE A 34 0.54 3.27 -9.75
CA ILE A 34 1.30 3.79 -8.61
C ILE A 34 0.42 4.85 -7.94
N LYS A 35 0.16 4.68 -6.65
CA LYS A 35 -0.60 5.64 -5.85
C LYS A 35 0.29 6.66 -5.16
N GLU A 36 1.46 6.23 -4.71
CA GLU A 36 2.46 7.04 -4.04
C GLU A 36 3.84 6.41 -4.31
N LYS A 37 4.87 7.23 -4.50
CA LYS A 37 6.29 6.81 -4.55
C LYS A 37 7.08 7.82 -3.75
N GLU A 38 7.79 7.34 -2.73
CA GLU A 38 8.65 8.16 -1.90
C GLU A 38 10.10 7.68 -2.02
N SER A 39 11.02 8.64 -2.09
CA SER A 39 12.45 8.36 -2.01
C SER A 39 12.97 8.97 -0.71
N LEU A 40 13.52 8.13 0.16
CA LEU A 40 13.98 8.52 1.48
C LEU A 40 15.45 9.00 1.48
N GLY A 41 16.12 9.02 0.31
CA GLY A 41 17.55 9.36 0.19
C GLY A 41 18.47 8.32 0.84
N ASP A 42 19.73 8.68 1.12
CA ASP A 42 20.75 7.82 1.79
C ASP A 42 20.47 7.54 3.28
N ILE A 43 19.22 7.66 3.72
CA ILE A 43 18.86 7.64 5.14
C ILE A 43 18.57 6.20 5.58
N GLU A 44 19.28 5.82 6.63
CA GLU A 44 19.22 4.59 7.44
C GLU A 44 17.96 3.70 7.29
N ASP A 45 18.23 2.39 7.19
CA ASP A 45 17.31 1.25 7.19
C ASP A 45 16.19 1.33 8.25
N ASN A 46 16.40 2.10 9.32
CA ASN A 46 15.45 2.36 10.41
C ASN A 46 14.15 3.08 9.98
N ARG A 47 14.01 3.51 8.72
CA ARG A 47 12.75 4.08 8.19
C ARG A 47 11.88 3.09 7.42
N LEU A 48 12.38 1.87 7.17
CA LEU A 48 11.60 0.82 6.55
C LEU A 48 10.48 0.35 7.49
N CYS A 49 9.25 0.30 6.98
CA CYS A 49 8.06 -0.02 7.76
C CYS A 49 7.73 -1.53 7.78
N PHE A 50 8.33 -2.30 6.87
CA PHE A 50 8.03 -3.69 6.58
C PHE A 50 9.30 -4.56 6.72
N ASN A 51 9.29 -5.46 7.70
CA ASN A 51 10.46 -6.29 8.00
C ASN A 51 10.57 -7.53 7.09
N GLN A 52 9.47 -7.92 6.43
CA GLN A 52 9.40 -9.12 5.59
C GLN A 52 8.26 -9.01 4.58
N PHE A 53 8.35 -9.80 3.51
CA PHE A 53 7.25 -9.99 2.58
C PHE A 53 6.10 -10.75 3.25
N GLN A 54 4.90 -10.18 3.22
CA GLN A 54 3.70 -10.81 3.77
C GLN A 54 2.46 -10.44 2.94
N GLU A 55 1.57 -11.41 2.76
CA GLU A 55 0.25 -11.19 2.17
C GLU A 55 -0.78 -11.07 3.31
N LEU A 56 -1.52 -9.96 3.33
CA LEU A 56 -2.52 -9.67 4.36
C LEU A 56 -3.91 -9.52 3.74
N ALA A 57 -4.89 -10.20 4.33
CA ALA A 57 -6.28 -10.13 3.93
C ALA A 57 -7.13 -9.58 5.08
N PHE A 58 -7.51 -8.30 5.00
CA PHE A 58 -8.39 -7.66 5.97
C PHE A 58 -9.85 -7.96 5.60
N LEU A 59 -10.45 -8.94 6.25
CA LEU A 59 -11.80 -9.41 6.00
C LEU A 59 -12.64 -9.34 7.27
N HIS A 60 -13.91 -8.99 7.12
CA HIS A 60 -14.89 -9.11 8.19
C HIS A 60 -15.26 -10.60 8.40
N ASP A 61 -15.82 -10.96 9.56
CA ASP A 61 -16.06 -12.34 10.04
C ASP A 61 -16.68 -13.32 9.03
N ASN A 62 -17.41 -12.81 8.03
CA ASN A 62 -18.02 -13.60 6.97
C ASN A 62 -17.13 -13.76 5.71
N HIS A 63 -15.87 -13.36 5.73
CA HIS A 63 -14.88 -13.37 4.63
C HIS A 63 -15.32 -12.74 3.30
N THR A 64 -16.49 -12.09 3.27
CA THR A 64 -17.12 -11.58 2.05
C THR A 64 -16.82 -10.10 1.82
N LYS A 65 -16.63 -9.33 2.91
CA LYS A 65 -16.41 -7.88 2.88
C LYS A 65 -15.01 -7.55 3.36
N GLN A 66 -14.35 -6.60 2.68
CA GLN A 66 -13.08 -6.05 3.16
C GLN A 66 -13.34 -5.23 4.42
N ASP A 67 -12.47 -5.37 5.41
CA ASP A 67 -12.52 -4.61 6.64
C ASP A 67 -11.50 -3.45 6.57
N LEU A 68 -11.99 -2.27 6.22
CA LEU A 68 -11.16 -1.07 6.12
C LEU A 68 -10.71 -0.55 7.48
N GLY A 69 -11.42 -0.89 8.57
CA GLY A 69 -11.03 -0.50 9.92
C GLY A 69 -9.80 -1.25 10.39
N GLN A 70 -9.77 -2.58 10.18
CA GLN A 70 -8.57 -3.39 10.44
C GLN A 70 -7.38 -2.95 9.58
N PHE A 71 -7.63 -2.62 8.30
CA PHE A 71 -6.58 -2.09 7.43
C PHE A 71 -6.04 -0.74 7.92
N TYR A 72 -6.91 0.17 8.37
CA TYR A 72 -6.48 1.46 8.92
C TYR A 72 -5.64 1.28 10.19
N GLN A 73 -6.07 0.42 11.12
CA GLN A 73 -5.31 0.12 12.34
C GLN A 73 -3.92 -0.43 11.99
N TYR A 74 -3.83 -1.35 11.03
CA TYR A 74 -2.55 -1.86 10.55
C TYR A 74 -1.62 -0.75 10.02
N LEU A 75 -2.17 0.22 9.28
CA LEU A 75 -1.38 1.36 8.81
C LEU A 75 -0.93 2.27 9.96
N GLN A 76 -1.77 2.50 10.98
CA GLN A 76 -1.40 3.28 12.15
C GLN A 76 -0.25 2.64 12.94
N ASP A 77 -0.28 1.33 13.13
CA ASP A 77 0.78 0.59 13.82
C ASP A 77 2.13 0.66 13.08
N LYS A 78 2.08 0.96 11.76
CA LYS A 78 3.23 1.16 10.87
C LYS A 78 3.58 2.63 10.63
N GLN A 79 2.87 3.58 11.24
CA GLN A 79 3.03 5.04 11.00
C GLN A 79 2.81 5.44 9.51
N LEU A 80 1.91 4.74 8.82
CA LEU A 80 1.55 4.92 7.42
C LEU A 80 0.09 5.37 7.23
N GLU A 81 -0.56 5.91 8.27
CA GLU A 81 -1.98 6.27 8.27
C GLU A 81 -2.35 7.28 7.17
N ARG A 82 -1.42 8.15 6.76
CA ARG A 82 -1.62 9.09 5.66
C ARG A 82 -1.91 8.40 4.33
N MET A 83 -1.39 7.18 4.12
CA MET A 83 -1.61 6.41 2.90
C MET A 83 -3.08 6.01 2.75
N PHE A 84 -3.79 5.83 3.86
CA PHE A 84 -5.23 5.52 3.85
C PHE A 84 -6.03 6.61 3.11
N ASN A 85 -5.71 7.88 3.35
CA ASN A 85 -6.36 9.01 2.70
C ASN A 85 -6.00 9.09 1.20
N LEU A 86 -4.78 8.73 0.82
CA LEU A 86 -4.35 8.68 -0.59
C LEU A 86 -5.04 7.54 -1.37
N PHE A 87 -5.24 6.39 -0.74
CA PHE A 87 -5.89 5.24 -1.37
C PHE A 87 -7.39 5.45 -1.57
N PHE A 88 -8.08 6.00 -0.56
CA PHE A 88 -9.54 6.11 -0.56
C PHE A 88 -10.08 7.53 -0.80
N GLY A 89 -9.20 8.53 -0.91
CA GLY A 89 -9.57 9.85 -1.39
C GLY A 89 -10.36 10.69 -0.38
N PHE A 90 -10.11 10.56 0.93
CA PHE A 90 -10.57 11.55 1.90
C PHE A 90 -9.72 12.83 1.77
N HIS A 91 -9.78 13.48 0.60
CA HIS A 91 -9.40 14.88 0.48
C HIS A 91 -10.42 15.64 1.31
N GLY A 92 -9.97 16.22 2.42
CA GLY A 92 -10.78 17.17 3.18
C GLY A 92 -11.38 18.17 2.20
N ILE A 93 -12.69 18.33 2.26
CA ILE A 93 -13.36 19.44 1.61
C ILE A 93 -12.70 20.68 2.19
N ASP A 94 -11.90 21.37 1.38
CA ASP A 94 -11.41 22.71 1.69
C ASP A 94 -12.63 23.54 2.10
N LYS A 95 -12.76 23.80 3.40
CA LYS A 95 -13.70 24.79 3.90
C LYS A 95 -13.15 26.15 3.45
N LYS A 96 -13.71 26.65 2.36
CA LYS A 96 -13.67 28.06 1.96
C LYS A 96 -14.16 28.95 3.09
#